data_AF-A0A6B1HHX5-F1
#
_entry.id   AF-A0A6B1HHX5-F1
#
_cell.length_a   1.000
_cell.length_b   1.000
_cell.length_c   1.000
_cell.angle_alpha   90.00
_cell.angle_beta   90.00
_cell.angle_gamma   90.00
#
_symmetry.space_group_name_H-M   'P 1'
#
loop_
_entity.id
_entity.type
_entity.pdbx_description
1 polymer ?
#
loop_
_entity_poly.entity_id
_entity_poly.type
_entity_poly.pdbx_seq_one_letter_code
_entity_poly.pdbx_strand_id
1 'polypeptide(L)' 'VQVRFENRSCFVGAFVLGDSVLLGSIPLEDMDLVLNPRLEQVTVNPQSPNIPSAVVMRTAMGTGA' A
#
# COMPACT_ATOMS: atom_id res chain seq x y z
N VAL A 1 -3.37 12.01 -5.38
CA VAL A 1 -1.93 12.40 -5.37
C VAL A 1 -1.08 11.16 -5.50
N GLN A 2 0.14 11.26 -6.06
CA GLN A 2 1.07 10.12 -6.04
C GLN A 2 1.90 10.20 -4.76
N VAL A 3 1.93 9.11 -4.01
CA VAL A 3 2.77 8.96 -2.81
C VAL A 3 3.90 8.00 -3.17
N ARG A 4 5.12 8.32 -2.74
CA ARG A 4 6.30 7.46 -2.89
C ARG A 4 6.91 7.23 -1.52
N PHE A 5 7.25 5.98 -1.25
CA PHE A 5 7.93 5.57 -0.02
C PHE A 5 8.90 4.45 -0.38
N GLU A 6 10.19 4.64 -0.12
CA GLU A 6 11.25 3.71 -0.55
C GLU A 6 11.11 3.30 -2.04
N ASN A 7 11.01 2.00 -2.33
CA ASN A 7 10.79 1.43 -3.65
C ASN A 7 9.31 1.12 -3.93
N ARG A 8 8.38 1.89 -3.32
CA ARG A 8 6.93 1.75 -3.45
C ARG A 8 6.30 3.06 -3.90
N SER A 9 5.20 2.96 -4.63
CA SER A 9 4.37 4.10 -4.95
C SER A 9 2.93 3.70 -5.17
N CYS A 10 1.99 4.54 -4.74
CA CYS A 10 0.56 4.38 -5.01
C CYS A 10 -0.07 5.72 -5.43
N PHE A 11 -1.27 5.63 -6.00
CA PHE A 11 -2.14 6.79 -6.18
C PHE A 11 -3.28 6.72 -5.18
N VAL A 12 -3.46 7.79 -4.41
CA VAL A 12 -4.46 7.82 -3.35
C VAL A 12 -5.09 9.21 -3.19
N GLY A 13 -6.32 9.24 -2.68
CA GLY A 13 -6.85 10.42 -2.01
C GLY A 13 -6.16 10.59 -0.66
N ALA A 14 -5.70 11.80 -0.35
CA ALA A 14 -4.98 12.07 0.89
C ALA A 14 -5.53 13.34 1.54
N PHE A 15 -5.59 13.36 2.87
CA PHE A 15 -5.97 14.55 3.61
C PHE A 15 -4.72 15.37 3.93
N VAL A 16 -4.64 16.57 3.38
CA VAL A 16 -3.48 17.45 3.54
C VAL A 16 -3.71 18.36 4.74
N LEU A 17 -2.86 18.22 5.76
CA LEU A 17 -2.85 18.96 7.01
C LEU A 17 -1.66 19.93 7.00
N GLY A 18 -1.84 21.09 6.34
CA GLY A 18 -0.76 22.06 6.19
C GLY A 18 0.40 21.49 5.37
N ASP A 19 1.52 21.21 6.03
CA ASP A 19 2.74 20.61 5.46
C ASP A 19 2.79 19.08 5.60
N SER A 20 1.84 18.49 6.32
CA SER A 20 1.78 17.06 6.63
C SER A 20 0.61 16.39 5.89
N VAL A 21 0.68 15.08 5.70
CA VAL A 21 -0.37 14.32 5.01
C VAL A 21 -0.82 13.16 5.89
N LEU A 22 -2.12 13.01 6.05
CA LEU A 22 -2.70 11.85 6.72
C LEU A 22 -2.97 10.74 5.69
N LEU A 23 -2.31 9.60 5.89
CA LEU A 23 -2.45 8.40 5.07
C LEU A 23 -3.41 7.41 5.75
N GLY A 24 -4.39 6.90 5.00
CA GLY A 24 -5.29 5.83 5.48
C GLY A 24 -4.68 4.44 5.33
N SER A 25 -5.45 3.39 5.66
CA SER A 25 -5.00 1.99 5.51
C SER A 25 -4.86 1.55 4.05
N ILE A 26 -5.73 2.03 3.15
CA ILE A 26 -5.71 1.66 1.72
C ILE A 26 -4.32 1.85 1.08
N PRO A 27 -3.67 3.03 1.15
CA PRO A 27 -2.33 3.20 0.58
C PRO A 27 -1.24 2.41 1.33
N LEU A 28 -1.44 2.03 2.60
CA LEU A 28 -0.52 1.14 3.31
C LEU A 28 -0.61 -0.29 2.77
N GLU A 29 -1.83 -0.76 2.47
CA GLU A 29 -2.08 -2.07 1.85
C GLU A 29 -1.61 -2.10 0.39
N ASP A 30 -1.94 -1.07 -0.41
CA ASP A 30 -1.56 -0.98 -1.83
C ASP A 30 -0.03 -0.96 -2.02
N MET A 31 0.70 -0.35 -1.09
CA MET A 31 2.16 -0.33 -1.08
C MET A 31 2.79 -1.50 -0.31
N ASP A 32 2.00 -2.38 0.31
CA ASP A 32 2.44 -3.51 1.11
C ASP A 32 3.47 -3.10 2.18
N LEU A 33 3.06 -2.15 3.04
CA LEU A 33 3.88 -1.59 4.11
C LEU A 33 3.55 -2.23 5.46
N VAL A 34 4.57 -2.36 6.31
CA VAL A 34 4.45 -2.87 7.67
C VAL A 34 4.69 -1.73 8.64
N LEU A 35 3.74 -1.52 9.56
CA LEU A 35 3.86 -0.56 10.65
C LEU A 35 4.33 -1.29 11.91
N ASN A 36 5.44 -0.83 12.49
CA ASN A 36 5.95 -1.29 13.77
C ASN A 36 5.74 -0.18 14.82
N PRO A 37 4.67 -0.26 15.64
CA PRO A 37 4.35 0.80 16.60
C PRO A 37 5.41 0.95 17.68
N ARG A 38 6.08 -0.15 18.06
CA ARG A 38 7.10 -0.14 19.11
C ARG A 38 8.35 0.63 18.67
N LEU A 39 8.69 0.56 17.39
CA LEU A 39 9.82 1.27 16.81
C LEU A 39 9.43 2.61 16.19
N GLU A 40 8.13 2.94 16.19
CA GLU A 40 7.57 4.11 15.50
C GLU A 40 8.00 4.18 14.02
N GLN A 41 8.00 3.02 13.35
CA GLN A 41 8.50 2.88 11.99
C GLN A 41 7.44 2.31 11.04
N VAL A 42 7.51 2.77 9.80
CA VAL A 42 6.87 2.14 8.65
C VAL A 42 7.98 1.64 7.74
N THR A 43 7.90 0.41 7.27
CA THR A 43 8.87 -0.19 6.35
C THR A 43 8.18 -0.90 5.21
N VAL A 44 8.89 -1.13 4.12
CA VAL A 44 8.49 -2.12 3.11
C VAL A 44 8.31 -3.49 3.76
N ASN A 45 7.30 -4.26 3.35
CA ASN A 45 7.13 -5.62 3.81
C ASN A 45 8.35 -6.49 3.42
N PRO A 46 9.09 -7.03 4.41
CA PRO A 46 10.30 -7.81 4.14
C PRO A 46 10.01 -9.14 3.44
N GLN A 47 8.76 -9.63 3.47
CA GLN A 47 8.35 -10.85 2.75
C GLN A 47 8.18 -10.62 1.24
N SER A 48 8.11 -9.35 0.82
CA SER A 48 7.87 -8.91 -0.55
C SER A 48 8.77 -7.71 -0.87
N PRO A 49 10.11 -7.88 -0.85
CA PRO A 49 11.06 -6.77 -0.82
C PRO A 49 11.12 -5.98 -2.14
N ASN A 50 10.82 -6.61 -3.27
CA ASN A 50 10.98 -5.99 -4.59
C ASN A 50 9.69 -5.34 -5.13
N ILE A 51 8.54 -5.98 -4.91
CA ILE A 51 7.23 -5.55 -5.41
C ILE A 51 6.16 -5.73 -4.34
N PRO A 52 5.10 -4.90 -4.29
CA PRO A 52 3.96 -5.11 -3.39
C PRO A 52 3.28 -6.46 -3.66
N SER A 53 2.93 -7.17 -2.59
CA SER A 53 2.05 -8.33 -2.66
C SER A 53 0.62 -7.92 -2.28
N ALA A 54 -0.38 -8.37 -3.05
CA ALA A 54 -1.77 -8.04 -2.82
C ALA A 54 -2.68 -9.25 -3.03
N VAL A 55 -3.77 -9.31 -2.25
CA VAL A 55 -4.87 -10.25 -2.50
C VAL A 55 -5.76 -9.66 -3.58
N VAL A 56 -5.93 -10.38 -4.69
CA VAL A 56 -6.74 -9.93 -5.82
C VAL A 56 -8.02 -10.74 -5.95
N MET A 57 -9.10 -10.07 -6.37
CA MET A 57 -10.32 -10.75 -6.79
C MET A 57 -10.00 -11.61 -8.02
N ARG A 58 -10.31 -12.91 -7.96
CA ARG A 58 -10.21 -13.78 -9.14
C ARG A 58 -11.38 -13.49 -10.07
N THR A 59 -11.11 -13.31 -11.36
CA THR A 59 -12.17 -13.32 -12.37
C THR A 59 -12.81 -14.70 -12.39
N ALA A 60 -14.15 -14.77 -12.38
CA ALA A 60 -14.83 -16.02 -12.67
C ALA A 60 -14.51 -16.36 -14.13
N MET A 61 -13.79 -17.46 -14.38
CA MET A 61 -13.73 -18.01 -15.72
C MET A 61 -15.13 -18.52 -16.04
N GLY A 62 -15.85 -17.82 -16.93
CA GLY A 62 -17.10 -18.31 -17.46
C GLY A 62 -16.85 -19.69 -18.06
N THR A 63 -17.49 -20.71 -17.51
CA THR A 63 -17.54 -22.03 -18.14
C THR A 63 -18.29 -21.86 -19.45
N GLY A 64 -17.55 -21.79 -20.56
CA GLY A 64 -18.12 -21.89 -21.90
C GLY A 64 -18.82 -23.24 -22.01
N ALA A 65 -20.12 -23.20 -22.30
CA ALA A 65 -20.91 -24.34 -22.74
C ALA A 65 -20.56 -24.70 -24.20
#